data_AF-A0A0F9PQ15-F1
#
_entry.id   AF-A0A0F9PQ15-F1
#
_cell.length_a   1.000
_cell.length_b   1.000
_cell.length_c   1.000
_cell.angle_alpha   90.00
_cell.angle_beta   90.00
_cell.angle_gamma   90.00
#
_symmetry.space_group_name_H-M   'P 1'
#
loop_
_entity.id
_entity.type
_entity.pdbx_description
1 polymer ?
#
loop_
_entity_poly.entity_id
_entity_poly.type
_entity_poly.pdbx_seq_one_letter_code
_entity_poly.pdbx_strand_id
1 'polypeptide(L)' 'MIVTATWIKGKQVDWYQWVAIEGVYINVHDGKVDTPKDLLVLAQMKRDEGWMLCRRVV' A
#
# COMPACT_ATOMS: atom_id res chain seq x y z
N MET A 1 -1.23 -8.74 11.63
CA MET A 1 -2.37 -8.75 10.66
C MET A 1 -1.79 -8.52 9.27
N ILE A 2 -2.23 -9.25 8.24
CA ILE A 2 -1.74 -9.03 6.86
C ILE A 2 -2.62 -7.98 6.21
N VAL A 3 -2.00 -6.93 5.67
CA VAL A 3 -2.67 -5.84 4.96
C VAL A 3 -2.19 -5.84 3.53
N THR A 4 -3.12 -5.71 2.58
CA THR A 4 -2.79 -5.68 1.15
C THR A 4 -3.46 -4.52 0.44
N ALA A 5 -2.77 -4.00 -0.57
CA ALA A 5 -3.30 -2.98 -1.48
C ALA A 5 -2.96 -3.34 -2.92
N THR A 6 -3.95 -3.21 -3.82
CA THR A 6 -3.75 -3.39 -5.26
C THR A 6 -4.14 -2.12 -5.99
N TRP A 7 -3.22 -1.62 -6.82
CA TRP A 7 -3.38 -0.41 -7.62
C TRP A 7 -3.43 -0.76 -9.11
N ILE A 8 -4.24 -0.04 -9.88
CA ILE A 8 -4.30 -0.18 -11.33
C ILE A 8 -4.08 1.17 -12.02
N LYS A 9 -3.39 1.15 -13.16
CA LYS A 9 -3.26 2.30 -14.08
C LYS A 9 -3.26 1.79 -15.51
N GLY A 10 -4.40 1.94 -16.19
CA GLY A 10 -4.63 1.34 -17.52
C GLY A 10 -4.53 -0.19 -17.47
N LYS A 11 -3.50 -0.75 -18.11
CA LYS A 11 -3.21 -2.20 -18.09
C LYS A 11 -2.16 -2.61 -17.05
N GLN A 12 -1.58 -1.66 -16.32
CA GLN A 12 -0.57 -1.92 -15.30
C GLN A 12 -1.24 -2.20 -13.94
N VAL A 13 -0.74 -3.20 -13.23
CA VAL A 13 -1.18 -3.58 -11.89
C VAL A 13 0.03 -3.58 -10.96
N ASP A 14 -0.14 -2.97 -9.80
CA ASP A 14 0.88 -2.93 -8.74
C ASP A 14 0.26 -3.45 -7.44
N TRP A 15 1.00 -4.26 -6.69
CA TRP A 15 0.52 -4.85 -5.43
C TRP A 15 1.48 -4.57 -4.30
N TYR A 16 0.91 -4.42 -3.11
CA TYR A 16 1.66 -4.24 -1.88
C TYR A 16 1.10 -5.17 -0.81
N GLN A 17 2.01 -5.63 0.05
CA GLN A 17 1.70 -6.48 1.18
C GLN A 17 2.52 -6.03 2.39
N TRP A 18 1.84 -5.84 3.52
CA TRP A 18 2.45 -5.50 4.79
C TRP A 18 2.03 -6.46 5.90
N VAL A 19 2.92 -6.62 6.87
CA VAL A 19 2.60 -7.18 8.18
C VAL A 19 2.41 -6.02 9.16
N ALA A 20 1.21 -5.87 9.68
CA ALA A 20 0.92 -4.91 10.73
C ALA A 20 1.29 -5.50 12.11
N ILE A 21 2.20 -4.80 12.81
CA ILE A 21 2.73 -5.14 14.14
C ILE A 21 2.76 -3.86 14.97
N GLU A 22 2.13 -3.85 16.14
CA GLU A 22 2.20 -2.73 17.11
C GLU A 22 1.96 -1.33 16.52
N GLY A 23 1.07 -1.21 15.53
CA GLY A 23 0.71 0.07 14.90
C GLY A 23 1.63 0.53 13.76
N VAL A 24 2.64 -0.26 13.40
CA VAL A 24 3.47 -0.06 12.21
C VAL A 24 3.21 -1.15 11.16
N TYR A 25 3.56 -0.87 9.91
CA TYR A 25 3.36 -1.74 8.76
C TYR A 25 4.71 -2.07 8.13
N ILE A 26 5.10 -3.35 8.18
CA ILE A 26 6.37 -3.80 7.61
C ILE A 26 6.10 -4.39 6.23
N ASN A 27 6.61 -3.77 5.18
CA ASN A 27 6.45 -4.24 3.80
C ASN A 27 7.19 -5.58 3.64
N VAL A 28 6.49 -6.56 3.08
CA VAL A 28 6.98 -7.94 2.96
C VAL A 28 8.08 -8.09 1.90
N HIS A 29 8.14 -7.18 0.92
CA HIS A 29 9.07 -7.28 -0.20
C HIS A 29 10.44 -6.68 0.11
N ASP A 30 10.48 -5.53 0.79
CA ASP A 30 11.71 -4.77 1.02
C ASP A 30 12.03 -4.56 2.51
N GLY A 31 11.16 -5.01 3.43
CA GLY A 31 11.33 -4.85 4.86
C GLY A 31 11.13 -3.41 5.36
N LYS A 32 10.69 -2.49 4.49
CA LYS A 32 10.47 -1.09 4.86
C LYS A 32 9.39 -1.00 5.93
N VAL A 33 9.63 -0.17 6.94
CA VAL A 33 8.64 0.14 7.97
C VAL A 33 7.91 1.42 7.60
N ASP A 34 6.59 1.31 7.47
CA ASP A 34 5.67 2.41 7.19
C ASP A 34 4.75 2.65 8.40
N THR A 35 4.48 3.91 8.70
CA THR A 35 3.43 4.31 9.65
C THR A 35 2.07 4.44 8.93
N PRO A 36 0.94 4.52 9.67
CA PRO A 36 -0.35 4.84 9.05
C PRO A 36 -0.32 6.11 8.18
N LYS A 37 0.48 7.11 8.57
CA LYS A 37 0.65 8.36 7.82
C LYS A 37 1.38 8.13 6.50
N ASP A 38 2.41 7.29 6.49
CA ASP A 38 3.17 6.97 5.27
C ASP A 38 2.30 6.25 4.25
N LEU A 39 1.42 5.34 4.71
CA LEU A 39 0.45 4.67 3.84
C LEU A 39 -0.58 5.64 3.24
N LEU A 40 -1.01 6.66 3.98
CA LEU A 40 -1.88 7.72 3.46
C LEU A 40 -1.15 8.58 2.41
N VAL A 41 0.12 8.91 2.65
CA VAL A 41 0.97 9.64 1.69
C VAL A 41 1.16 8.80 0.42
N LEU A 42 1.50 7.52 0.54
CA LEU A 42 1.59 6.59 -0.60
C LEU A 42 0.28 6.56 -1.40
N ALA A 43 -0.85 6.46 -0.72
CA ALA A 43 -2.16 6.45 -1.36
C ALA A 43 -2.50 7.76 -2.06
N GLN A 44 -2.02 8.90 -1.55
CA GLN A 44 -2.16 10.19 -2.23
C GLN A 44 -1.25 10.27 -3.46
N MET A 45 0.03 9.93 -3.33
CA MET A 45 0.99 9.93 -4.44
C MET A 45 0.53 9.04 -5.59
N LYS A 46 0.06 7.82 -5.30
CA LYS A 46 -0.50 6.91 -6.30
C LYS A 46 -1.69 7.54 -7.03
N ARG A 47 -2.59 8.22 -6.31
CA ARG A 47 -3.73 8.93 -6.92
C ARG A 47 -3.29 10.09 -7.81
N ASP A 48 -2.32 10.89 -7.37
CA ASP A 48 -1.77 12.01 -8.15
C ASP A 48 -1.08 11.53 -9.43
N GLU A 49 -0.45 10.35 -9.38
CA GLU A 49 0.10 9.65 -10.53
C GLU A 49 -0.98 8.99 -11.42
N GLY A 50 -2.25 9.03 -11.05
CA GLY A 50 -3.37 8.46 -11.82
C GLY A 50 -3.61 6.97 -11.59
N TRP A 51 -3.08 6.39 -10.52
CA TRP A 51 -3.43 5.04 -10.09
C TRP A 51 -4.75 5.02 -9.32
N MET A 52 -5.51 3.94 -9.48
CA MET A 52 -6.74 3.69 -8.76
C MET A 52 -6.58 2.51 -7.79
N LEU A 53 -7.03 2.67 -6.56
CA LEU A 53 -7.04 1.60 -5.56
C LEU A 53 -8.19 0.64 -5.84
N CYS A 54 -7.89 -0.59 -6.24
CA CYS A 54 -8.90 -1.59 -6.62
C CYS A 54 -9.37 -2.45 -5.44
N ARG A 55 -8.46 -2.76 -4.52
CA ARG A 55 -8.75 -3.64 -3.39
C ARG A 55 -7.90 -3.23 -2.19
N ARG A 56 -8.57 -3.05 -1.07
CA ARG A 56 -7.98 -2.88 0.26
C ARG A 56 -8.48 -4.07 1.08
N VAL A 57 -7.57 -4.94 1.52
CA VAL A 57 -7.87 -5.92 2.57
C VAL A 57 -7.15 -5.41 3.82
N VAL A 58 -7.94 -4.93 4.78
CA VAL A 58 -7.48 -4.48 6.10
C VAL A 58 -7.53 -5.67 7.04
#